data_AF-A0AAJ1T497-F1
#
_entry.id   AF-A0AAJ1T497-F1
#
_cell.length_a   1.000
_cell.length_b   1.000
_cell.length_c   1.000
_cell.angle_alpha   90.00
_cell.angle_beta   90.00
_cell.angle_gamma   90.00
#
_symmetry.space_group_name_H-M   'P 1'
#
loop_
_entity.id
_entity.type
_entity.pdbx_description
1 polymer ?
#
loop_
_entity_poly.entity_id
_entity_poly.type
_entity_poly.pdbx_seq_one_letter_code
_entity_poly.pdbx_strand_id
1 'polypeptide(L)'
;MSSFHIFISRLKQDLLFQYRITKTILDWSVLLYFVVPGTIIAFFIYRSWWFDLPQWSESFTFSMIGAIFFLISWKGNNRTFVQEADGVFFLTHKMKFLNMIKWAFVYSIWKAAFKIIFLTFTAMPFLLHHFSLNHWEIASFSLFYIGITLFIRALKFFFQTQTWKEKLIMWAVFLFMFLGHQYCLPVIQKPVFSVVLAFLFIIFASLLAIPRVLTTNYFQNEVQKENQERLRLMNSVLGAAPGVEKPKIIKRKKAFLFRHSRRIFKQRTPQIGLTEVFIKIILRNFTYLSGYFKLIAVTSAAIIVIPKLIYQLILIASFTFFMWGWVANLWDQVILQHPIGKQSSEQEDFFQARKKVNIVLTCIATGVLMVIVIVKEFLG
;
A
#
# COMPACT_ATOMS: atom_id res chain seq x y z
N MET A 1 -9.57 -27.72 -26.81
CA MET A 1 -9.77 -26.35 -26.27
C MET A 1 -8.61 -25.45 -26.69
N SER A 2 -8.89 -24.23 -27.16
CA SER A 2 -7.86 -23.24 -27.53
C SER A 2 -7.29 -22.51 -26.30
N SER A 3 -6.04 -22.03 -26.37
CA SER A 3 -5.39 -21.32 -25.26
C SER A 3 -6.14 -20.07 -24.82
N PHE A 4 -6.76 -19.35 -25.76
CA PHE A 4 -7.58 -18.17 -25.48
C PHE A 4 -8.83 -18.54 -24.68
N HIS A 5 -9.50 -19.64 -25.04
CA HIS A 5 -10.70 -20.09 -24.32
C HIS A 5 -10.38 -20.48 -22.88
N ILE A 6 -9.24 -21.14 -22.64
CA ILE A 6 -8.75 -21.45 -21.30
C ILE A 6 -8.50 -20.16 -20.50
N PHE A 7 -7.84 -19.16 -21.10
CA PHE A 7 -7.61 -17.86 -20.48
C PHE A 7 -8.93 -17.16 -20.11
N ILE A 8 -9.90 -17.07 -21.02
CA ILE A 8 -11.19 -16.43 -20.77
C ILE A 8 -11.97 -17.14 -19.67
N SER A 9 -11.97 -18.47 -19.65
CA SER A 9 -12.59 -19.25 -18.57
C SER A 9 -12.01 -18.88 -17.20
N ARG A 10 -10.68 -18.79 -17.09
CA ARG A 10 -9.99 -18.40 -15.85
C ARG A 10 -10.27 -16.96 -15.45
N LEU A 11 -10.27 -16.05 -16.41
CA LEU A 11 -10.62 -14.65 -16.16
C LEU A 11 -12.03 -14.54 -15.58
N LYS A 12 -13.00 -15.25 -16.15
CA LYS A 12 -14.38 -15.29 -15.64
C LYS A 12 -14.43 -15.86 -14.22
N GLN A 13 -13.71 -16.95 -13.93
CA GLN A 13 -13.64 -17.53 -12.59
C GLN A 13 -13.03 -16.56 -11.57
N ASP A 14 -11.96 -15.85 -11.92
CA ASP A 14 -11.34 -14.85 -11.03
C ASP A 14 -12.29 -13.67 -10.80
N LEU A 15 -12.95 -13.16 -11.85
CA LEU A 15 -13.94 -12.09 -11.72
C LEU A 15 -15.12 -12.50 -10.84
N LEU A 16 -15.65 -13.71 -11.02
CA LEU A 16 -16.71 -14.26 -10.16
C LEU A 16 -16.24 -14.40 -8.71
N PHE A 17 -15.00 -14.85 -8.49
CA PHE A 17 -14.42 -14.94 -7.16
C PHE A 17 -14.29 -13.56 -6.49
N GLN A 18 -13.75 -12.57 -7.19
CA GLN A 18 -13.65 -11.19 -6.68
C GLN A 18 -15.05 -10.60 -6.43
N TYR A 19 -16.00 -10.82 -7.33
CA TYR A 19 -17.38 -10.35 -7.19
C TYR A 19 -18.06 -10.91 -5.93
N ARG A 20 -17.89 -12.22 -5.66
CA ARG A 20 -18.42 -12.85 -4.45
C ARG A 20 -17.87 -12.20 -3.18
N ILE A 21 -16.57 -11.90 -3.15
CA ILE A 21 -15.95 -11.20 -2.01
C ILE A 21 -16.45 -9.76 -1.90
N THR A 22 -16.60 -9.03 -3.01
CA THR A 22 -17.15 -7.66 -2.95
C THR A 22 -18.60 -7.66 -2.46
N LYS A 23 -19.39 -8.66 -2.87
CA LYS A 23 -20.80 -8.81 -2.45
C LYS A 23 -20.93 -9.08 -0.94
N THR A 24 -19.93 -9.69 -0.29
CA THR A 24 -19.96 -9.83 1.18
C THR A 24 -19.77 -8.53 1.93
N ILE A 25 -19.25 -7.48 1.28
CA ILE A 25 -19.02 -6.16 1.90
C ILE A 25 -20.14 -5.19 1.50
N LEU A 26 -20.54 -5.21 0.23
CA LEU A 26 -21.53 -4.32 -0.36
C LEU A 26 -22.88 -5.03 -0.43
N ASP A 27 -23.66 -4.91 0.64
CA ASP A 27 -25.07 -5.32 0.63
C ASP A 27 -25.89 -4.38 -0.27
N TRP A 28 -27.06 -4.84 -0.73
CA TRP A 28 -27.96 -4.06 -1.58
C TRP A 28 -28.32 -2.70 -0.96
N SER A 29 -28.51 -2.65 0.36
CA SER A 29 -28.72 -1.41 1.09
C SER A 29 -27.54 -0.44 0.95
N VAL A 30 -26.29 -0.93 1.01
CA VAL A 30 -25.11 -0.07 0.83
C VAL A 30 -25.03 0.45 -0.61
N LEU A 31 -25.35 -0.39 -1.59
CA LEU A 31 -25.40 0.03 -3.00
C LEU A 31 -26.45 1.12 -3.22
N LEU A 32 -27.65 0.94 -2.68
CA LEU A 32 -28.76 1.88 -2.87
C LEU A 32 -28.52 3.21 -2.14
N TYR A 33 -28.07 3.18 -0.88
CA TYR A 33 -27.97 4.39 -0.06
C TYR A 33 -26.62 5.11 -0.15
N PHE A 34 -25.53 4.42 -0.49
CA PHE A 34 -24.21 5.05 -0.59
C PHE A 34 -23.70 5.15 -2.02
N VAL A 35 -23.79 4.07 -2.81
CA VAL A 35 -23.18 4.06 -4.15
C VAL A 35 -23.99 4.91 -5.11
N VAL A 36 -25.32 4.77 -5.17
CA VAL A 36 -26.16 5.56 -6.09
C VAL A 36 -26.10 7.06 -5.78
N PRO A 37 -26.30 7.54 -4.53
CA PRO A 37 -26.16 8.96 -4.23
C PRO A 37 -24.73 9.45 -4.45
N GLY A 38 -23.72 8.64 -4.06
CA GLY A 38 -22.32 8.99 -4.23
C GLY A 38 -21.91 9.17 -5.70
N THR A 39 -22.40 8.32 -6.62
CA THR A 39 -22.12 8.47 -8.06
C THR A 39 -22.82 9.68 -8.65
N ILE A 40 -24.06 9.97 -8.25
CA ILE A 40 -24.80 11.17 -8.68
C ILE A 40 -24.05 12.43 -8.23
N ILE A 41 -23.67 12.51 -6.95
CA ILE A 41 -22.90 13.64 -6.40
C ILE A 41 -21.55 13.77 -7.12
N ALA A 42 -20.81 12.66 -7.30
CA ALA A 42 -19.53 12.68 -8.00
C ALA A 42 -19.66 13.16 -9.45
N PHE A 43 -20.72 12.77 -10.15
CA PHE A 43 -20.99 13.22 -11.51
C PHE A 43 -21.24 14.73 -11.57
N PHE A 44 -22.07 15.28 -10.68
CA PHE A 44 -22.34 16.72 -10.64
C PHE A 44 -21.09 17.53 -10.27
N ILE A 45 -20.31 17.07 -9.28
CA ILE A 45 -19.02 17.71 -8.91
C ILE A 45 -18.03 17.64 -10.07
N TYR A 46 -17.91 16.48 -10.73
CA TYR A 46 -17.02 16.36 -11.88
C TYR A 46 -17.47 17.31 -13.00
N ARG A 47 -18.77 17.39 -13.28
CA ARG A 47 -19.33 18.31 -14.28
C ARG A 47 -19.08 19.77 -13.93
N SER A 48 -19.14 20.15 -12.66
CA SER A 48 -18.89 21.51 -12.23
C SER A 48 -17.44 21.92 -12.45
N TRP A 49 -16.47 21.01 -12.26
CA TRP A 49 -15.04 21.28 -12.53
C TRP A 49 -14.71 21.64 -13.99
N TRP A 50 -15.60 21.32 -14.93
CA TRP A 50 -15.46 21.73 -16.34
C TRP A 50 -15.89 23.17 -16.61
N PHE A 51 -16.62 23.79 -15.69
CA PHE A 51 -17.09 25.17 -15.81
C PHE A 51 -16.30 26.08 -14.89
N ASP A 52 -16.32 25.77 -13.59
CA ASP A 52 -15.66 26.55 -12.56
C ASP A 52 -14.79 25.62 -11.71
N LEU A 53 -13.48 25.88 -11.76
CA LEU A 53 -12.52 25.19 -10.92
C LEU A 53 -12.70 25.62 -9.46
N PRO A 54 -12.60 24.69 -8.50
CA PRO A 54 -12.73 25.03 -7.10
C PRO A 54 -11.49 25.81 -6.61
N GLN A 55 -11.65 26.78 -5.71
CA GLN A 55 -10.55 27.62 -5.20
C GLN A 55 -9.35 26.83 -4.66
N TRP A 56 -9.57 25.65 -4.07
CA TRP A 56 -8.47 24.81 -3.59
C TRP A 56 -7.55 24.31 -4.71
N SER A 57 -8.00 24.29 -5.98
CA SER A 57 -7.18 23.85 -7.11
C SER A 57 -6.07 24.84 -7.44
N GLU A 58 -6.18 26.10 -7.04
CA GLU A 58 -5.14 27.12 -7.28
C GLU A 58 -3.81 26.76 -6.61
N SER A 59 -3.86 26.04 -5.49
CA SER A 59 -2.68 25.56 -4.78
C SER A 59 -2.01 24.34 -5.44
N PHE A 60 -2.66 23.70 -6.42
CA PHE A 60 -2.12 22.52 -7.09
C PHE A 60 -1.07 22.91 -8.13
N THR A 61 0.14 22.42 -7.93
CA THR A 61 1.20 22.50 -8.93
C THR A 61 1.17 21.29 -9.87
N PHE A 62 1.74 21.45 -11.07
CA PHE A 62 1.82 20.36 -12.05
C PHE A 62 2.60 19.16 -11.49
N SER A 63 3.59 19.43 -10.64
CA SER A 63 4.36 18.41 -9.92
C SER A 63 3.52 17.56 -8.98
N MET A 64 2.53 18.13 -8.30
CA MET A 64 1.62 17.37 -7.43
C MET A 64 0.77 16.39 -8.24
N ILE A 65 0.21 16.83 -9.38
CA ILE A 65 -0.55 15.92 -10.26
C ILE A 65 0.36 14.83 -10.81
N GLY A 66 1.56 15.18 -11.30
CA GLY A 66 2.50 14.19 -11.79
C GLY A 66 2.89 13.17 -10.71
N ALA A 67 3.10 13.61 -9.47
CA ALA A 67 3.38 12.73 -8.33
C ALA A 67 2.22 11.76 -8.08
N ILE A 68 0.96 12.22 -8.14
CA ILE A 68 -0.23 11.36 -7.99
C ILE A 68 -0.26 10.29 -9.10
N PHE A 69 -0.04 10.68 -10.35
CA PHE A 69 0.03 9.73 -11.47
C PHE A 69 1.16 8.71 -11.28
N PHE A 70 2.33 9.14 -10.84
CA PHE A 70 3.46 8.25 -10.55
C PHE A 70 3.14 7.25 -9.43
N LEU A 71 2.57 7.73 -8.31
CA LEU A 71 2.17 6.87 -7.18
C LEU A 71 1.12 5.83 -7.60
N ILE A 72 0.17 6.23 -8.45
CA ILE A 72 -0.83 5.31 -9.02
C ILE A 72 -0.18 4.33 -10.01
N SER A 73 0.82 4.77 -10.77
CA SER A 73 1.58 3.91 -11.69
C SER A 73 2.31 2.79 -10.95
N TRP A 74 2.80 3.06 -9.74
CA TRP A 74 3.39 2.03 -8.88
C TRP A 74 2.38 0.96 -8.42
N LYS A 75 1.08 1.20 -8.48
CA LYS A 75 0.07 0.20 -8.09
C LYS A 75 -0.21 -0.81 -9.23
N GLY A 76 -0.24 -2.08 -8.85
CA GLY A 76 -0.62 -3.22 -9.70
C GLY A 76 0.55 -4.14 -10.03
N ASN A 77 0.21 -5.34 -10.50
CA ASN A 77 1.14 -6.40 -10.88
C ASN A 77 0.65 -7.07 -12.18
N ASN A 78 1.58 -7.64 -12.95
CA ASN A 78 1.22 -8.49 -14.09
C ASN A 78 0.60 -9.80 -13.59
N ARG A 79 -0.53 -10.18 -14.17
CA ARG A 79 -1.30 -11.39 -13.85
C ARG A 79 -1.03 -12.45 -14.92
N THR A 80 -0.86 -13.69 -14.49
CA THR A 80 -0.61 -14.81 -15.41
C THR A 80 -1.70 -15.88 -15.33
N PHE A 81 -2.61 -15.79 -14.34
CA PHE A 81 -3.75 -16.71 -14.15
C PHE A 81 -3.35 -18.20 -14.10
N VAL A 82 -2.12 -18.48 -13.67
CA VAL A 82 -1.60 -19.83 -13.49
C VAL A 82 -2.13 -20.41 -12.17
N GLN A 83 -2.55 -21.67 -12.18
CA GLN A 83 -3.08 -22.39 -11.02
C GLN A 83 -2.17 -23.56 -10.63
N GLU A 84 -2.22 -24.00 -9.37
CA GLU A 84 -1.43 -25.15 -8.87
C GLU A 84 -1.67 -26.42 -9.69
N ALA A 85 -2.93 -26.66 -10.07
CA ALA A 85 -3.34 -27.83 -10.88
C ALA A 85 -2.73 -27.84 -12.29
N ASP A 86 -2.18 -26.73 -12.78
CA ASP A 86 -1.58 -26.64 -14.11
C ASP A 86 -0.22 -27.34 -14.21
N GLY A 87 0.38 -27.74 -13.09
CA GLY A 87 1.70 -28.38 -13.08
C GLY A 87 1.72 -29.65 -13.93
N VAL A 88 0.66 -30.45 -13.89
CA VAL A 88 0.52 -31.69 -14.68
C VAL A 88 0.19 -31.38 -16.14
N PHE A 89 -0.71 -30.41 -16.39
CA PHE A 89 -1.10 -30.00 -17.74
C PHE A 89 0.07 -29.35 -18.52
N PHE A 90 0.94 -28.64 -17.81
CA PHE A 90 2.15 -28.01 -18.32
C PHE A 90 3.15 -29.02 -18.92
N LEU A 91 3.34 -30.17 -18.27
CA LEU A 91 4.28 -31.21 -18.73
C LEU A 91 3.91 -31.75 -20.10
N THR A 92 2.60 -31.82 -20.42
CA THR A 92 2.10 -32.41 -21.66
C THR A 92 1.85 -31.37 -22.76
N HIS A 93 1.47 -30.12 -22.41
CA HIS A 93 0.98 -29.13 -23.39
C HIS A 93 1.65 -27.75 -23.28
N LYS A 94 2.98 -27.72 -23.18
CA LYS A 94 3.81 -26.52 -23.00
C LYS A 94 3.44 -25.33 -23.90
N MET A 95 3.23 -25.55 -25.21
CA MET A 95 2.90 -24.46 -26.14
C MET A 95 1.52 -23.84 -25.86
N LYS A 96 0.52 -24.65 -25.51
CA LYS A 96 -0.81 -24.15 -25.17
C LYS A 96 -0.78 -23.33 -23.88
N PHE A 97 0.02 -23.75 -22.91
CA PHE A 97 0.25 -23.06 -21.65
C PHE A 97 0.94 -21.70 -21.86
N LEU A 98 2.05 -21.65 -22.61
CA LEU A 98 2.74 -20.40 -22.93
C LEU A 98 1.84 -19.41 -23.66
N ASN A 99 1.04 -19.88 -24.63
CA ASN A 99 0.10 -19.01 -25.34
C ASN A 99 -1.01 -18.47 -24.42
N MET A 100 -1.45 -19.23 -23.41
CA MET A 100 -2.39 -18.73 -22.40
C MET A 100 -1.76 -17.62 -21.54
N ILE A 101 -0.50 -17.78 -21.10
CA ILE A 101 0.24 -16.74 -20.37
C ILE A 101 0.39 -15.47 -21.23
N LYS A 102 0.69 -15.60 -22.53
CA LYS A 102 0.74 -14.45 -23.44
C LYS A 102 -0.58 -13.67 -23.43
N TRP A 103 -1.72 -14.34 -23.53
CA TRP A 103 -3.04 -13.67 -23.45
C TRP A 103 -3.27 -13.00 -22.09
N ALA A 104 -2.87 -13.64 -20.98
CA ALA A 104 -2.92 -13.04 -19.65
C ALA A 104 -2.04 -11.79 -19.51
N PHE A 105 -0.86 -11.81 -20.12
CA PHE A 105 0.05 -10.67 -20.16
C PHE A 105 -0.50 -9.52 -21.00
N VAL A 106 -1.05 -9.80 -22.20
CA VAL A 106 -1.73 -8.82 -23.05
C VAL A 106 -2.90 -8.18 -22.30
N TYR A 107 -3.73 -8.97 -21.62
CA TYR A 107 -4.79 -8.45 -20.76
C TYR A 107 -4.26 -7.55 -19.64
N SER A 108 -3.13 -7.92 -19.02
CA SER A 108 -2.50 -7.12 -17.97
C SER A 108 -2.00 -5.76 -18.48
N ILE A 109 -1.48 -5.71 -19.71
CA ILE A 109 -1.09 -4.47 -20.41
C ILE A 109 -2.32 -3.60 -20.65
N TRP A 110 -3.37 -4.15 -21.26
CA TRP A 110 -4.62 -3.43 -21.52
C TRP A 110 -5.23 -2.85 -20.24
N LYS A 111 -5.28 -3.63 -19.16
CA LYS A 111 -5.74 -3.16 -17.85
C LYS A 111 -4.84 -2.06 -17.27
N ALA A 112 -3.54 -2.08 -17.55
CA ALA A 112 -2.61 -1.02 -17.15
C ALA A 112 -2.92 0.29 -17.90
N ALA A 113 -3.07 0.20 -19.22
CA ALA A 113 -3.36 1.34 -20.08
C ALA A 113 -4.71 1.96 -19.75
N PHE A 114 -5.75 1.14 -19.63
CA PHE A 114 -7.10 1.60 -19.26
C PHE A 114 -7.11 2.32 -17.90
N LYS A 115 -6.36 1.82 -16.91
CA LYS A 115 -6.22 2.49 -15.60
C LYS A 115 -5.67 3.92 -15.74
N ILE A 116 -4.65 4.11 -16.58
CA ILE A 116 -4.03 5.43 -16.78
C ILE A 116 -4.94 6.33 -17.62
N ILE A 117 -5.57 5.82 -18.67
CA ILE A 117 -6.54 6.58 -19.47
C ILE A 117 -7.70 7.06 -18.60
N PHE A 118 -8.25 6.19 -17.75
CA PHE A 118 -9.31 6.56 -16.80
C PHE A 118 -8.86 7.62 -15.79
N LEU A 119 -7.61 7.54 -15.33
CA LEU A 119 -7.02 8.56 -14.45
C LEU A 119 -6.85 9.90 -15.18
N THR A 120 -6.36 9.89 -16.42
CA THR A 120 -6.24 11.08 -17.27
C THR A 120 -7.61 11.70 -17.52
N PHE A 121 -8.63 10.89 -17.80
CA PHE A 121 -10.00 11.38 -17.99
C PHE A 121 -10.51 12.08 -16.72
N THR A 122 -10.36 11.46 -15.54
CA THR A 122 -10.76 12.08 -14.26
C THR A 122 -10.01 13.39 -13.98
N ALA A 123 -8.75 13.50 -14.39
CA ALA A 123 -7.93 14.71 -14.20
C ALA A 123 -8.08 15.76 -15.33
N MET A 124 -8.82 15.43 -16.39
CA MET A 124 -8.93 16.24 -17.61
C MET A 124 -9.37 17.69 -17.39
N PRO A 125 -10.38 18.03 -16.56
CA PRO A 125 -10.75 19.43 -16.34
C PRO A 125 -9.59 20.27 -15.78
N PHE A 126 -8.77 19.69 -14.88
CA PHE A 126 -7.59 20.37 -14.34
C PHE A 126 -6.48 20.52 -15.38
N LEU A 127 -6.24 19.48 -16.18
CA LEU A 127 -5.20 19.51 -17.21
C LEU A 127 -5.49 20.56 -18.29
N LEU A 128 -6.76 20.69 -18.71
CA LEU A 128 -7.19 21.65 -19.72
C LEU A 128 -7.32 23.07 -19.17
N HIS A 129 -8.04 23.26 -18.06
CA HIS A 129 -8.43 24.61 -17.61
C HIS A 129 -7.42 25.24 -16.64
N HIS A 130 -6.80 24.47 -15.74
CA HIS A 130 -5.84 25.00 -14.76
C HIS A 130 -4.41 25.02 -15.31
N PHE A 131 -3.98 23.94 -15.98
CA PHE A 131 -2.64 23.85 -16.57
C PHE A 131 -2.56 24.30 -18.04
N SER A 132 -3.70 24.63 -18.66
CA SER A 132 -3.77 25.11 -20.05
C SER A 132 -3.11 24.17 -21.08
N LEU A 133 -3.12 22.86 -20.83
CA LEU A 133 -2.48 21.89 -21.72
C LEU A 133 -3.31 21.64 -22.97
N ASN A 134 -2.65 21.48 -24.11
CA ASN A 134 -3.32 21.07 -25.34
C ASN A 134 -3.68 19.57 -25.34
N HIS A 135 -4.63 19.16 -26.17
CA HIS A 135 -5.05 17.77 -26.32
C HIS A 135 -3.88 16.83 -26.68
N TRP A 136 -2.94 17.30 -27.51
CA TRP A 136 -1.72 16.56 -27.86
C TRP A 136 -0.77 16.38 -26.67
N GLU A 137 -0.65 17.40 -25.82
CA GLU A 137 0.17 17.35 -24.62
C GLU A 137 -0.45 16.35 -23.62
N ILE A 138 -1.77 16.39 -23.44
CA ILE A 138 -2.51 15.42 -22.60
C ILE A 138 -2.36 13.99 -23.13
N ALA A 139 -2.49 13.78 -24.43
CA ALA A 139 -2.29 12.47 -25.05
C ALA A 139 -0.85 11.97 -24.82
N SER A 140 0.15 12.83 -25.05
CA SER A 140 1.56 12.50 -24.82
C SER A 140 1.86 12.21 -23.35
N PHE A 141 1.27 12.95 -22.42
CA PHE A 141 1.37 12.76 -20.98
C PHE A 141 0.78 11.41 -20.58
N SER A 142 -0.41 11.08 -21.08
CA SER A 142 -1.06 9.79 -20.83
C SER A 142 -0.20 8.62 -21.33
N LEU A 143 0.38 8.74 -22.54
CA LEU A 143 1.25 7.72 -23.13
C LEU A 143 2.51 7.50 -22.29
N PHE A 144 3.11 8.58 -21.77
CA PHE A 144 4.24 8.51 -20.86
C PHE A 144 3.92 7.73 -19.59
N TYR A 145 2.78 8.00 -18.94
CA TYR A 145 2.39 7.23 -17.74
C TYR A 145 1.98 5.79 -18.03
N ILE A 146 1.50 5.50 -19.25
CA ILE A 146 1.33 4.11 -19.69
C ILE A 146 2.70 3.44 -19.76
N GLY A 147 3.68 4.05 -20.43
CA GLY A 147 5.05 3.55 -20.54
C GLY A 147 5.69 3.29 -19.18
N ILE A 148 5.67 4.28 -18.29
CA ILE A 148 6.25 4.14 -16.94
C ILE A 148 5.54 3.05 -16.12
N THR A 149 4.21 2.94 -16.23
CA THR A 149 3.44 1.89 -15.53
C THR A 149 3.85 0.50 -16.02
N LEU A 150 4.00 0.33 -17.33
CA LEU A 150 4.44 -0.95 -17.91
C LEU A 150 5.86 -1.29 -17.48
N PHE A 151 6.77 -0.31 -17.48
CA PHE A 151 8.15 -0.51 -17.03
C PHE A 151 8.24 -0.89 -15.55
N ILE A 152 7.55 -0.17 -14.66
CA ILE A 152 7.48 -0.50 -13.23
C ILE A 152 6.92 -1.91 -13.02
N ARG A 153 5.86 -2.29 -13.76
CA ARG A 153 5.29 -3.62 -13.68
C ARG A 153 6.24 -4.71 -14.19
N ALA A 154 7.00 -4.44 -15.25
CA ALA A 154 8.02 -5.34 -15.77
C ALA A 154 9.17 -5.52 -14.76
N LEU A 155 9.62 -4.46 -14.11
CA LEU A 155 10.61 -4.53 -13.02
C LEU A 155 10.11 -5.38 -11.84
N LYS A 156 8.86 -5.19 -11.42
CA LYS A 156 8.22 -6.04 -10.37
C LYS A 156 8.01 -7.47 -10.82
N PHE A 157 7.87 -7.68 -12.12
CA PHE A 157 7.79 -9.02 -12.69
C PHE A 157 9.17 -9.68 -12.67
N PHE A 158 10.24 -8.91 -12.89
CA PHE A 158 11.63 -9.37 -12.83
C PHE A 158 12.08 -9.73 -11.39
N PHE A 159 11.98 -8.77 -10.46
CA PHE A 159 12.36 -8.93 -9.05
C PHE A 159 11.22 -9.57 -8.25
N GLN A 160 11.13 -10.90 -8.31
CA GLN A 160 9.99 -11.66 -7.77
C GLN A 160 10.29 -12.39 -6.45
N THR A 161 11.53 -12.45 -5.97
CA THR A 161 11.78 -13.11 -4.68
C THR A 161 11.40 -12.17 -3.54
N GLN A 162 10.52 -12.62 -2.66
CA GLN A 162 10.06 -11.88 -1.48
C GLN A 162 11.15 -11.70 -0.41
N THR A 163 12.42 -11.74 -0.80
CA THR A 163 13.57 -11.49 0.06
C THR A 163 13.60 -10.03 0.48
N TRP A 164 14.15 -9.77 1.66
CA TRP A 164 14.28 -8.40 2.17
C TRP A 164 15.21 -7.55 1.31
N LYS A 165 16.23 -8.16 0.69
CA LYS A 165 17.15 -7.50 -0.26
C LYS A 165 16.41 -6.95 -1.47
N GLU A 166 15.54 -7.74 -2.11
CA GLU A 166 14.76 -7.26 -3.26
C GLU A 166 13.76 -6.18 -2.87
N LYS A 167 13.19 -6.24 -1.65
CA LYS A 167 12.35 -5.13 -1.15
C LYS A 167 13.15 -3.84 -1.02
N LEU A 168 14.37 -3.90 -0.47
CA LEU A 168 15.24 -2.73 -0.37
C LEU A 168 15.62 -2.19 -1.75
N ILE A 169 15.95 -3.06 -2.71
CA ILE A 169 16.22 -2.67 -4.09
C ILE A 169 14.99 -1.99 -4.71
N MET A 170 13.79 -2.55 -4.55
CA MET A 170 12.57 -1.94 -5.07
C MET A 170 12.24 -0.59 -4.43
N TRP A 171 12.58 -0.39 -3.15
CA TRP A 171 12.49 0.92 -2.50
C TRP A 171 13.52 1.91 -3.05
N ALA A 172 14.75 1.49 -3.28
CA ALA A 172 15.77 2.33 -3.91
C ALA A 172 15.39 2.71 -5.34
N VAL A 173 14.89 1.75 -6.13
CA VAL A 173 14.36 1.99 -7.49
C VAL A 173 13.17 2.95 -7.45
N PHE A 174 12.27 2.80 -6.48
CA PHE A 174 11.16 3.73 -6.28
C PHE A 174 11.65 5.16 -6.06
N LEU A 175 12.59 5.36 -5.13
CA LEU A 175 13.14 6.69 -4.81
C LEU A 175 13.87 7.29 -6.02
N PHE A 176 14.72 6.49 -6.68
CA PHE A 176 15.46 6.93 -7.86
C PHE A 176 14.51 7.35 -8.99
N MET A 177 13.50 6.52 -9.30
CA MET A 177 12.51 6.84 -10.32
C MET A 177 11.63 8.03 -9.94
N PHE A 178 11.27 8.18 -8.68
CA PHE A 178 10.47 9.31 -8.21
C PHE A 178 11.25 10.62 -8.33
N LEU A 179 12.51 10.65 -7.90
CA LEU A 179 13.37 11.82 -8.04
C LEU A 179 13.64 12.16 -9.50
N GLY A 180 13.97 11.16 -10.33
CA GLY A 180 14.16 11.34 -11.76
C GLY A 180 12.89 11.84 -12.46
N HIS A 181 11.72 11.33 -12.05
CA HIS A 181 10.42 11.83 -12.50
C HIS A 181 10.23 13.30 -12.14
N GLN A 182 10.47 13.70 -10.89
CA GLN A 182 10.32 15.10 -10.47
C GLN A 182 11.25 16.05 -11.23
N TYR A 183 12.49 15.61 -11.49
CA TYR A 183 13.45 16.39 -12.29
C TYR A 183 13.02 16.53 -13.76
N CYS A 184 12.47 15.48 -14.36
CA CYS A 184 12.08 15.48 -15.77
C CYS A 184 10.71 16.13 -16.06
N LEU A 185 9.88 16.39 -15.04
CA LEU A 185 8.52 16.93 -15.20
C LEU A 185 8.40 18.18 -16.09
N PRO A 186 9.27 19.21 -15.98
CA PRO A 186 9.20 20.38 -16.85
C PRO A 186 9.40 20.04 -18.32
N VAL A 187 10.21 19.01 -18.61
CA VAL A 187 10.53 18.57 -19.97
C VAL A 187 9.41 17.68 -20.54
N ILE A 188 8.70 16.93 -19.66
CA ILE A 188 7.59 16.05 -20.04
C ILE A 188 6.40 16.82 -20.63
N GLN A 189 6.26 18.12 -20.35
CA GLN A 189 5.25 18.96 -21.00
C GLN A 189 5.44 19.06 -22.52
N LYS A 190 6.68 18.87 -23.02
CA LYS A 190 6.95 18.85 -24.46
C LYS A 190 6.52 17.50 -25.05
N PRO A 191 5.55 17.48 -25.99
CA PRO A 191 4.92 16.23 -26.43
C PRO A 191 5.89 15.25 -27.07
N VAL A 192 6.84 15.75 -27.87
CA VAL A 192 7.87 14.93 -28.53
C VAL A 192 8.72 14.17 -27.51
N PHE A 193 9.18 14.86 -26.45
CA PHE A 193 10.02 14.26 -25.43
C PHE A 193 9.25 13.20 -24.63
N SER A 194 8.00 13.51 -24.27
CA SER A 194 7.11 12.59 -23.56
C SER A 194 6.88 11.29 -24.35
N VAL A 195 6.64 11.40 -25.66
CA VAL A 195 6.43 10.25 -26.55
C VAL A 195 7.70 9.40 -26.68
N VAL A 196 8.86 10.02 -26.92
CA VAL A 196 10.15 9.31 -27.01
C VAL A 196 10.44 8.53 -25.73
N LEU A 197 10.26 9.17 -24.57
CA LEU A 197 10.51 8.54 -23.27
C LEU A 197 9.48 7.43 -22.97
N ALA A 198 8.24 7.58 -23.41
CA ALA A 198 7.22 6.53 -23.33
C ALA A 198 7.64 5.29 -24.13
N PHE A 199 8.08 5.47 -25.38
CA PHE A 199 8.55 4.36 -26.21
C PHE A 199 9.79 3.68 -25.62
N LEU A 200 10.75 4.45 -25.10
CA LEU A 200 11.89 3.89 -24.39
C LEU A 200 11.45 3.01 -23.22
N PHE A 201 10.53 3.48 -22.37
CA PHE A 201 10.00 2.67 -21.28
C PHE A 201 9.26 1.42 -21.75
N ILE A 202 8.51 1.49 -22.84
CA ILE A 202 7.81 0.33 -23.42
C ILE A 202 8.82 -0.69 -23.95
N ILE A 203 9.88 -0.25 -24.62
CA ILE A 203 10.96 -1.11 -25.12
C ILE A 203 11.67 -1.79 -23.94
N PHE A 204 12.07 -1.05 -22.91
CA PHE A 204 12.69 -1.67 -21.74
C PHE A 204 11.73 -2.61 -20.99
N ALA A 205 10.45 -2.26 -20.91
CA ALA A 205 9.44 -3.12 -20.30
C ALA A 205 9.29 -4.45 -21.08
N SER A 206 9.31 -4.40 -22.41
CA SER A 206 9.17 -5.59 -23.25
C SER A 206 10.42 -6.47 -23.17
N LEU A 207 11.62 -5.88 -23.20
CA LEU A 207 12.89 -6.58 -23.01
C LEU A 207 12.96 -7.35 -21.68
N LEU A 208 12.44 -6.75 -20.59
CA LEU A 208 12.41 -7.39 -19.27
C LEU A 208 11.32 -8.46 -19.17
N ALA A 209 10.15 -8.24 -19.77
CA ALA A 209 8.98 -9.11 -19.57
C ALA A 209 8.92 -10.31 -20.54
N ILE A 210 9.31 -10.13 -21.81
CA ILE A 210 9.18 -11.16 -22.85
C ILE A 210 9.92 -12.46 -22.51
N PRO A 211 11.21 -12.45 -22.11
CA PRO A 211 11.94 -13.69 -21.81
C PRO A 211 11.24 -14.51 -20.72
N ARG A 212 10.58 -13.83 -19.78
CA ARG A 212 9.86 -14.46 -18.68
C ARG A 212 8.51 -15.02 -19.10
N VAL A 213 7.74 -14.30 -19.91
CA VAL A 213 6.46 -14.80 -20.46
C VAL A 213 6.66 -16.03 -21.36
N LEU A 214 7.82 -16.13 -22.01
CA LEU A 214 8.16 -17.24 -22.90
C LEU A 214 8.83 -18.44 -22.19
N THR A 215 9.05 -18.36 -20.88
CA THR A 215 9.70 -19.42 -20.10
C THR A 215 8.80 -19.96 -19.01
N THR A 216 9.04 -21.21 -18.64
CA THR A 216 8.26 -21.93 -17.60
C THR A 216 9.06 -22.18 -16.34
N ASN A 217 10.31 -21.73 -16.30
CA ASN A 217 11.23 -21.91 -15.18
C ASN A 217 10.71 -21.29 -13.88
N TYR A 218 9.78 -20.34 -13.98
CA TYR A 218 9.24 -19.59 -12.84
C TYR A 218 7.84 -20.05 -12.41
N PHE A 219 7.35 -21.21 -12.91
CA PHE A 219 5.98 -21.70 -12.66
C PHE A 219 5.55 -21.63 -11.19
N GLN A 220 6.34 -22.20 -10.29
CA GLN A 220 6.03 -22.23 -8.85
C GLN A 220 5.91 -20.83 -8.25
N ASN A 221 6.78 -19.91 -8.66
CA ASN A 221 6.75 -18.52 -8.20
C ASN A 221 5.53 -17.78 -8.75
N GLU A 222 5.13 -18.07 -9.98
CA GLU A 222 3.93 -17.50 -10.60
C GLU A 222 2.65 -17.95 -9.90
N VAL A 223 2.53 -19.26 -9.63
CA VAL A 223 1.40 -19.84 -8.89
C VAL A 223 1.26 -19.17 -7.51
N GLN A 224 2.37 -19.06 -6.77
CA GLN A 224 2.35 -18.42 -5.45
C GLN A 224 1.91 -16.95 -5.52
N LYS A 225 2.40 -16.20 -6.52
CA LYS A 225 2.04 -14.79 -6.73
C LYS A 225 0.56 -14.65 -7.12
N GLU A 226 0.08 -15.52 -7.99
CA GLU A 226 -1.30 -15.50 -8.46
C GLU A 226 -2.28 -15.78 -7.32
N ASN A 227 -1.94 -16.75 -6.45
CA ASN A 227 -2.67 -17.03 -5.21
C ASN A 227 -2.67 -15.83 -4.25
N GLN A 228 -1.52 -15.17 -4.06
CA GLN A 228 -1.43 -13.98 -3.20
C GLN A 228 -2.31 -12.83 -3.69
N GLU A 229 -2.29 -12.56 -5.00
CA GLU A 229 -3.10 -11.51 -5.61
C GLU A 229 -4.59 -11.87 -5.62
N ARG A 230 -4.95 -13.13 -5.90
CA ARG A 230 -6.33 -13.62 -5.82
C ARG A 230 -6.90 -13.43 -4.41
N LEU A 231 -6.14 -13.80 -3.38
CA LEU A 231 -6.56 -13.71 -1.98
C LEU A 231 -6.41 -12.31 -1.37
N ARG A 232 -5.89 -11.32 -2.10
CA ARG A 232 -5.57 -10.00 -1.56
C ARG A 232 -6.78 -9.26 -1.02
N LEU A 233 -7.88 -9.25 -1.78
CA LEU A 233 -9.13 -8.60 -1.36
C LEU A 233 -9.70 -9.32 -0.14
N MET A 234 -9.86 -10.65 -0.21
CA MET A 234 -10.33 -11.49 0.90
C MET A 234 -9.53 -11.25 2.18
N ASN A 235 -8.20 -11.21 2.08
CA ASN A 235 -7.33 -10.97 3.22
C ASN A 235 -7.48 -9.58 3.83
N SER A 236 -7.86 -8.58 3.03
CA SER A 236 -8.12 -7.22 3.47
C SER A 236 -9.47 -7.14 4.19
N VAL A 237 -10.50 -7.79 3.64
CA VAL A 237 -11.84 -7.86 4.23
C VAL A 237 -11.83 -8.62 5.56
N LEU A 238 -11.31 -9.84 5.57
CA LEU A 238 -11.20 -10.65 6.78
C LEU A 238 -10.24 -10.04 7.81
N GLY A 239 -9.26 -9.26 7.34
CA GLY A 239 -8.37 -8.52 8.25
C GLY A 239 -9.04 -7.33 8.94
N ALA A 240 -10.11 -6.79 8.36
CA ALA A 240 -10.91 -5.71 8.95
C ALA A 240 -12.10 -6.22 9.77
N ALA A 241 -12.46 -7.51 9.64
CA ALA A 241 -13.57 -8.11 10.35
C ALA A 241 -13.25 -8.30 11.86
N PRO A 242 -14.03 -7.70 12.77
CA PRO A 242 -13.88 -7.92 14.20
C PRO A 242 -14.33 -9.35 14.53
N GLY A 243 -13.38 -10.24 14.85
CA GLY A 243 -13.66 -11.62 15.29
C GLY A 243 -12.88 -12.72 14.59
N VAL A 244 -12.21 -12.43 13.47
CA VAL A 244 -11.28 -13.40 12.84
C VAL A 244 -9.86 -13.07 13.29
N GLU A 245 -9.49 -13.53 14.49
CA GLU A 245 -8.09 -13.61 14.86
C GLU A 245 -7.40 -14.57 13.89
N LYS A 246 -6.72 -14.02 12.87
CA LYS A 246 -5.80 -14.83 12.07
C LYS A 246 -4.84 -15.47 13.08
N PRO A 247 -4.76 -16.81 13.19
CA PRO A 247 -3.72 -17.41 14.00
C PRO A 247 -2.42 -16.86 13.45
N LYS A 248 -1.73 -16.04 14.24
CA LYS A 248 -0.44 -15.50 13.85
C LYS A 248 0.45 -16.72 13.72
N ILE A 249 0.67 -17.19 12.49
CA ILE A 249 1.67 -18.20 12.23
C ILE A 249 2.99 -17.55 12.65
N ILE A 250 3.44 -17.87 13.86
CA ILE A 250 4.70 -17.39 14.41
C ILE A 250 5.80 -18.10 13.63
N LYS A 251 6.07 -17.63 12.40
CA LYS A 251 7.33 -17.95 11.73
C LYS A 251 8.39 -17.30 12.59
N ARG A 252 9.12 -18.09 13.38
CA ARG A 252 10.26 -17.65 14.20
C ARG A 252 11.28 -16.98 13.29
N LYS A 253 11.15 -15.68 13.05
CA LYS A 253 12.21 -14.86 12.46
C LYS A 253 13.33 -14.77 13.50
N LYS A 254 14.57 -14.99 13.09
CA LYS A 254 15.74 -14.66 13.92
C LYS A 254 15.61 -13.18 14.34
N ALA A 255 15.52 -12.93 15.64
CA ALA A 255 15.38 -11.59 16.16
C ALA A 255 16.64 -10.78 15.79
N PHE A 256 16.45 -9.66 15.08
CA PHE A 256 17.55 -8.75 14.73
C PHE A 256 18.06 -8.02 15.98
N LEU A 257 17.15 -7.59 16.84
CA LEU A 257 17.42 -6.97 18.15
C LEU A 257 17.28 -8.00 19.29
N PHE A 258 18.23 -7.97 20.23
CA PHE A 258 18.33 -8.89 21.37
C PHE A 258 18.46 -10.37 20.97
N ARG A 259 19.35 -10.70 20.02
CA ARG A 259 19.62 -12.07 19.56
C ARG A 259 20.03 -13.01 20.71
N HIS A 260 20.75 -12.47 21.68
CA HIS A 260 20.94 -13.03 23.01
C HIS A 260 20.05 -12.21 23.94
N SER A 261 19.14 -12.85 24.67
CA SER A 261 18.19 -12.18 25.58
C SER A 261 18.93 -11.57 26.78
N ARG A 262 19.75 -10.55 26.53
CA ARG A 262 20.46 -9.79 27.56
C ARG A 262 19.46 -8.91 28.29
N ARG A 263 19.75 -8.65 29.56
CA ARG A 263 18.90 -7.88 30.47
C ARG A 263 18.94 -6.40 30.08
N ILE A 264 17.79 -5.74 30.06
CA ILE A 264 17.68 -4.28 29.82
C ILE A 264 17.79 -3.54 31.16
N PHE A 265 17.13 -4.05 32.21
CA PHE A 265 17.16 -3.44 33.54
C PHE A 265 18.06 -4.23 34.50
N LYS A 266 18.78 -3.49 35.36
CA LYS A 266 19.68 -4.06 36.39
C LYS A 266 18.90 -4.65 37.57
N GLN A 267 17.84 -3.96 38.01
CA GLN A 267 17.02 -4.34 39.17
C GLN A 267 16.07 -5.50 38.86
N ARG A 268 15.75 -6.30 39.89
CA ARG A 268 14.93 -7.52 39.82
C ARG A 268 13.65 -7.31 40.63
N THR A 269 12.62 -6.76 39.99
CA THR A 269 11.25 -6.81 40.52
C THR A 269 10.33 -7.44 39.48
N PRO A 270 9.26 -8.14 39.88
CA PRO A 270 8.30 -8.73 38.94
C PRO A 270 7.74 -7.69 37.96
N GLN A 271 7.44 -6.48 38.45
CA GLN A 271 7.05 -5.32 37.65
C GLN A 271 8.07 -4.99 36.54
N ILE A 272 9.37 -4.93 36.87
CA ILE A 272 10.45 -4.64 35.91
C ILE A 272 10.60 -5.79 34.91
N GLY A 273 10.41 -7.04 35.34
CA GLY A 273 10.43 -8.21 34.47
C GLY A 273 9.34 -8.16 33.40
N LEU A 274 8.10 -7.88 33.80
CA LEU A 274 6.96 -7.77 32.88
C LEU A 274 7.12 -6.62 31.89
N THR A 275 7.56 -5.45 32.37
CA THR A 275 7.84 -4.30 31.50
C THR A 275 8.98 -4.59 30.51
N GLU A 276 10.04 -5.27 30.94
CA GLU A 276 11.14 -5.69 30.06
C GLU A 276 10.68 -6.65 28.96
N VAL A 277 9.84 -7.63 29.31
CA VAL A 277 9.27 -8.58 28.35
C VAL A 277 8.43 -7.84 27.31
N PHE A 278 7.56 -6.93 27.74
CA PHE A 278 6.72 -6.15 26.82
C PHE A 278 7.54 -5.31 25.84
N ILE A 279 8.51 -4.53 26.35
CA ILE A 279 9.40 -3.70 25.53
C ILE A 279 10.13 -4.56 24.49
N LYS A 280 10.65 -5.72 24.91
CA LYS A 280 11.32 -6.65 23.99
C LYS A 280 10.38 -7.19 22.92
N ILE A 281 9.13 -7.48 23.24
CA ILE A 281 8.15 -7.97 22.26
C ILE A 281 7.82 -6.88 21.23
N ILE A 282 7.58 -5.64 21.65
CA ILE A 282 7.34 -4.52 20.73
C ILE A 282 8.55 -4.32 19.81
N LEU A 283 9.75 -4.22 20.37
CA LEU A 283 10.98 -3.98 19.59
C LEU A 283 11.31 -5.13 18.63
N ARG A 284 10.96 -6.37 18.98
CA ARG A 284 11.17 -7.53 18.09
C ARG A 284 10.06 -7.69 17.05
N ASN A 285 8.86 -7.15 17.29
CA ASN A 285 7.74 -7.24 16.36
C ASN A 285 7.55 -5.93 15.59
N PHE A 286 8.12 -5.88 14.38
CA PHE A 286 8.02 -4.73 13.49
C PHE A 286 6.58 -4.30 13.19
N THR A 287 5.60 -5.20 13.31
CA THR A 287 4.18 -4.85 13.12
C THR A 287 3.71 -3.88 14.21
N TYR A 288 3.99 -4.17 15.48
CA TYR A 288 3.61 -3.31 16.60
C TYR A 288 4.42 -2.01 16.61
N LEU A 289 5.74 -2.13 16.38
CA LEU A 289 6.63 -0.96 16.33
C LEU A 289 6.25 -0.02 15.18
N SER A 290 6.00 -0.55 13.98
CA SER A 290 5.57 0.28 12.85
C SER A 290 4.17 0.86 13.05
N GLY A 291 3.27 0.16 13.75
CA GLY A 291 1.97 0.71 14.14
C GLY A 291 2.12 1.95 15.02
N TYR A 292 2.95 1.85 16.06
CA TYR A 292 3.26 2.97 16.96
C TYR A 292 3.84 4.19 16.21
N PHE A 293 4.85 3.98 15.35
CA PHE A 293 5.42 5.08 14.57
C PHE A 293 4.47 5.65 13.51
N LYS A 294 3.60 4.82 12.91
CA LYS A 294 2.57 5.31 11.97
C LYS A 294 1.58 6.23 12.64
N LEU A 295 1.14 5.90 13.86
CA LEU A 295 0.22 6.74 14.62
C LEU A 295 0.84 8.11 14.91
N ILE A 296 2.10 8.14 15.34
CA ILE A 296 2.85 9.40 15.52
C ILE A 296 2.94 10.14 14.18
N ALA A 297 3.42 9.50 13.12
CA ALA A 297 3.63 10.14 11.82
C ALA A 297 2.37 10.73 11.19
N VAL A 298 1.24 10.01 11.25
CA VAL A 298 -0.06 10.49 10.75
C VAL A 298 -0.50 11.73 11.52
N THR A 299 -0.35 11.70 12.85
CA THR A 299 -0.72 12.82 13.73
C THR A 299 0.21 14.02 13.52
N SER A 300 1.51 13.78 13.35
CA SER A 300 2.49 14.81 13.00
C SER A 300 2.15 15.50 11.68
N ALA A 301 1.78 14.73 10.64
CA ALA A 301 1.36 15.29 9.37
C ALA A 301 0.10 16.16 9.51
N ALA A 302 -0.87 15.73 10.33
CA ALA A 302 -2.06 16.52 10.62
C ALA A 302 -1.72 17.85 11.32
N ILE A 303 -0.80 17.84 12.29
CA ILE A 303 -0.33 19.07 12.97
C ILE A 303 0.28 20.06 11.98
N ILE A 304 1.07 19.58 11.01
CA ILE A 304 1.71 20.44 10.00
C ILE A 304 0.65 21.14 9.14
N VAL A 305 -0.40 20.42 8.72
CA VAL A 305 -1.46 20.96 7.86
C VAL A 305 -2.39 21.93 8.60
N ILE A 306 -2.65 21.72 9.89
CA ILE A 306 -3.62 22.52 10.65
C ILE A 306 -3.00 23.87 11.07
N PRO A 307 -3.56 25.02 10.64
CA PRO A 307 -2.92 26.32 10.88
C PRO A 307 -3.10 26.86 12.30
N LYS A 308 -4.25 26.66 12.96
CA LYS A 308 -4.52 27.26 14.28
C LYS A 308 -4.01 26.39 15.44
N LEU A 309 -3.27 27.00 16.37
CA LEU A 309 -2.69 26.37 17.57
C LEU A 309 -3.74 25.67 18.46
N ILE A 310 -4.93 26.26 18.62
CA ILE A 310 -6.01 25.67 19.45
C ILE A 310 -6.41 24.28 18.92
N TYR A 311 -6.54 24.12 17.60
CA TYR A 311 -6.89 22.83 17.00
C TYR A 311 -5.74 21.82 17.10
N GLN A 312 -4.49 22.28 17.07
CA GLN A 312 -3.33 21.42 17.30
C GLN A 312 -3.30 20.87 18.74
N LEU A 313 -3.58 21.72 19.74
CA LEU A 313 -3.66 21.30 21.15
C LEU A 313 -4.79 20.28 21.39
N ILE A 314 -5.97 20.53 20.83
CA ILE A 314 -7.11 19.58 20.91
C ILE A 314 -6.72 18.24 20.28
N LEU A 315 -6.04 18.27 19.14
CA LEU A 315 -5.59 17.07 18.44
C LEU A 315 -4.54 16.30 19.26
N ILE A 316 -3.60 16.99 19.92
CA ILE A 316 -2.62 16.36 20.83
C ILE A 316 -3.32 15.75 22.05
N ALA A 317 -4.29 16.44 22.65
CA ALA A 317 -5.05 15.91 23.79
C ALA A 317 -5.83 14.64 23.40
N SER A 318 -6.53 14.68 22.27
CA SER A 318 -7.25 13.53 21.71
C SER A 318 -6.30 12.36 21.39
N PHE A 319 -5.16 12.66 20.77
CA PHE A 319 -4.12 11.66 20.49
C PHE A 319 -3.57 11.03 21.77
N THR A 320 -3.34 11.83 22.81
CA THR A 320 -2.85 11.34 24.11
C THR A 320 -3.82 10.31 24.71
N PHE A 321 -5.11 10.64 24.71
CA PHE A 321 -6.17 9.74 25.18
C PHE A 321 -6.25 8.46 24.35
N PHE A 322 -6.22 8.59 23.02
CA PHE A 322 -6.23 7.45 22.12
C PHE A 322 -5.00 6.54 22.30
N MET A 323 -3.80 7.11 22.38
CA MET A 323 -2.55 6.37 22.57
C MET A 323 -2.55 5.61 23.89
N TRP A 324 -3.07 6.20 24.96
CA TRP A 324 -3.23 5.53 26.25
C TRP A 324 -4.08 4.26 26.12
N GLY A 325 -5.24 4.35 25.46
CA GLY A 325 -6.10 3.20 25.23
C GLY A 325 -5.45 2.16 24.30
N TRP A 326 -4.77 2.62 23.24
CA TRP A 326 -4.11 1.74 22.29
C TRP A 326 -2.96 0.93 22.91
N VAL A 327 -2.09 1.57 23.70
CA VAL A 327 -0.98 0.89 24.39
C VAL A 327 -1.51 -0.04 25.49
N ALA A 328 -2.57 0.35 26.21
CA ALA A 328 -3.23 -0.51 27.18
C ALA A 328 -3.78 -1.79 26.52
N ASN A 329 -4.48 -1.66 25.39
CA ASN A 329 -4.99 -2.79 24.63
C ASN A 329 -3.86 -3.67 24.06
N LEU A 330 -2.77 -3.04 23.61
CA LEU A 330 -1.59 -3.77 23.11
C LEU A 330 -0.93 -4.58 24.23
N TRP A 331 -0.85 -4.02 25.44
CA TRP A 331 -0.37 -4.74 26.63
C TRP A 331 -1.18 -6.01 26.88
N ASP A 332 -2.50 -5.88 26.92
CA ASP A 332 -3.39 -7.00 27.20
C ASP A 332 -3.27 -8.08 26.11
N GLN A 333 -3.30 -7.69 24.83
CA GLN A 333 -3.13 -8.62 23.71
C GLN A 333 -1.80 -9.37 23.74
N VAL A 334 -0.71 -8.72 24.16
CA VAL A 334 0.63 -9.29 24.07
C VAL A 334 0.99 -10.10 25.31
N ILE A 335 0.72 -9.56 26.50
CA ILE A 335 1.16 -10.16 27.75
C ILE A 335 0.18 -11.25 28.20
N LEU A 336 -1.14 -11.08 28.06
CA LEU A 336 -2.11 -12.13 28.45
C LEU A 336 -2.04 -13.36 27.53
N GLN A 337 -1.54 -13.21 26.30
CA GLN A 337 -1.26 -14.35 25.41
C GLN A 337 0.07 -15.05 25.75
N HIS A 338 0.94 -14.43 26.53
CA HIS A 338 2.22 -14.99 26.96
C HIS A 338 2.05 -15.81 28.25
N PRO A 339 2.68 -16.99 28.38
CA PRO A 339 2.54 -17.83 29.59
C PRO A 339 2.83 -17.09 30.91
N ILE A 340 3.88 -16.25 30.90
CA ILE A 340 4.28 -15.40 32.06
C ILE A 340 3.18 -14.41 32.43
N GLY A 341 2.49 -13.83 31.44
CA GLY A 341 1.44 -12.84 31.71
C GLY A 341 0.15 -13.46 32.22
N LYS A 342 -0.17 -14.70 31.84
CA LYS A 342 -1.31 -15.44 32.42
C LYS A 342 -1.11 -15.71 33.91
N GLN A 343 0.09 -16.16 34.29
CA GLN A 343 0.42 -16.47 35.68
C GLN A 343 0.45 -15.24 36.59
N SER A 344 0.87 -14.08 36.08
CA SER A 344 0.95 -12.84 36.85
C SER A 344 -0.27 -11.92 36.69
N SER A 345 -1.31 -12.34 35.96
CA SER A 345 -2.45 -11.47 35.60
C SER A 345 -3.25 -10.94 36.80
N GLU A 346 -3.28 -11.68 37.89
CA GLU A 346 -3.99 -11.31 39.13
C GLU A 346 -3.09 -10.58 40.14
N GLN A 347 -1.79 -10.44 39.86
CA GLN A 347 -0.83 -9.81 40.78
C GLN A 347 -0.83 -8.28 40.60
N GLU A 348 -0.72 -7.53 41.69
CA GLU A 348 -0.64 -6.05 41.65
C GLU A 348 0.53 -5.55 40.77
N ASP A 349 1.63 -6.29 40.75
CA ASP A 349 2.81 -6.02 39.92
C ASP A 349 2.49 -5.92 38.42
N PHE A 350 1.48 -6.67 37.94
CA PHE A 350 1.03 -6.63 36.55
C PHE A 350 0.36 -5.30 36.21
N PHE A 351 -0.54 -4.83 37.07
CA PHE A 351 -1.22 -3.55 36.88
C PHE A 351 -0.24 -2.38 37.00
N GLN A 352 0.71 -2.45 37.92
CA GLN A 352 1.76 -1.44 38.05
C GLN A 352 2.70 -1.42 36.83
N ALA A 353 3.04 -2.59 36.29
CA ALA A 353 3.86 -2.69 35.07
C ALA A 353 3.12 -2.11 33.85
N ARG A 354 1.84 -2.45 33.69
CA ARG A 354 0.96 -1.92 32.64
C ARG A 354 0.87 -0.40 32.71
N LYS A 355 0.56 0.16 33.88
CA LYS A 355 0.46 1.61 34.09
C LYS A 355 1.77 2.32 33.74
N LYS A 356 2.92 1.79 34.21
CA LYS A 356 4.24 2.37 33.95
C LYS A 356 4.59 2.40 32.47
N VAL A 357 4.37 1.29 31.75
CA VAL A 357 4.62 1.23 30.31
C VAL A 357 3.68 2.14 29.54
N ASN A 358 2.41 2.19 29.94
CA ASN A 358 1.41 3.02 29.27
C ASN A 358 1.76 4.50 29.39
N ILE A 359 2.16 4.95 30.59
CA ILE A 359 2.65 6.31 30.83
C ILE A 359 3.88 6.59 29.97
N VAL A 360 4.93 5.75 30.05
CA VAL A 360 6.20 6.01 29.37
C VAL A 360 6.03 6.10 27.86
N LEU A 361 5.34 5.13 27.23
CA LEU A 361 5.15 5.14 25.78
C LEU A 361 4.24 6.29 25.33
N THR A 362 3.16 6.56 26.06
CA THR A 362 2.27 7.68 25.72
C THR A 362 3.01 9.01 25.85
N CYS A 363 3.76 9.23 26.93
CA CYS A 363 4.54 10.45 27.15
C CYS A 363 5.62 10.67 26.08
N ILE A 364 6.30 9.60 25.64
CA ILE A 364 7.28 9.72 24.54
C ILE A 364 6.58 10.15 23.26
N ALA A 365 5.44 9.53 22.91
CA ALA A 365 4.69 9.88 21.70
C ALA A 365 4.19 11.32 21.73
N THR A 366 3.62 11.77 22.84
CA THR A 366 3.10 13.14 23.00
C THR A 366 4.22 14.16 23.04
N GLY A 367 5.35 13.84 23.68
CA GLY A 367 6.53 14.70 23.72
C GLY A 367 7.07 14.98 22.32
N VAL A 368 7.14 13.97 21.45
CA VAL A 368 7.54 14.15 20.05
C VAL A 368 6.59 15.11 19.31
N LEU A 369 5.28 14.99 19.52
CA LEU A 369 4.29 15.89 18.88
C LEU A 369 4.39 17.33 19.40
N MET A 370 4.61 17.52 20.70
CA MET A 370 4.81 18.85 21.29
C MET A 370 6.05 19.54 20.71
N VAL A 371 7.16 18.82 20.55
CA VAL A 371 8.36 19.36 19.91
C VAL A 371 8.07 19.81 18.47
N ILE A 372 7.27 19.04 17.72
CA ILE A 372 6.89 19.41 16.34
C ILE A 372 6.03 20.67 16.31
N VAL A 373 5.08 20.84 17.22
CA VAL A 373 4.29 22.09 17.34
C VAL A 373 5.22 23.27 17.63
N ILE A 374 6.10 23.14 18.63
CA ILE A 374 7.03 24.20 19.00
C ILE A 374 7.90 24.57 17.79
N VAL A 375 8.53 23.60 17.13
CA VAL A 375 9.37 23.85 15.95
C VAL A 375 8.60 24.52 14.83
N LYS A 376 7.34 24.13 14.60
CA LYS A 376 6.48 24.76 13.59
C LYS A 376 6.19 26.22 13.92
N GLU A 377 5.80 26.53 15.14
CA GLU A 377 5.47 27.90 15.58
C GLU A 377 6.71 28.81 15.68
N PHE A 378 7.92 28.24 15.82
CA PHE A 378 9.17 28.99 15.79
C PHE A 378 9.73 29.21 14.37
N LEU A 379 9.36 28.39 13.39
CA LEU A 379 9.88 28.46 12.00
C LEU A 379 8.90 29.05 10.99
N GLY A 380 7.60 29.07 11.28
CA GLY A 380 6.56 29.71 10.47
C GLY A 380 6.17 31.05 11.08
#